data_AF-A0A8J5JL19-F1
#
_entry.id   AF-A0A8J5JL19-F1
#
_cell.length_a   1.000
_cell.length_b   1.000
_cell.length_c   1.000
_cell.angle_alpha   90.00
_cell.angle_beta   90.00
_cell.angle_gamma   90.00
#
_symmetry.space_group_name_H-M   'P 1'
#
loop_
_entity.id
_entity.type
_entity.pdbx_description
1 polymer ?
#
loop_
_entity_poly.entity_id
_entity_poly.type
_entity_poly.pdbx_seq_one_letter_code
_entity_poly.pdbx_strand_id
1 'polypeptide(L)'
;MHFLSPLISFTSLRLLPSFTFYIIFLHFILLVGVASCLPGLRRRRDSSPDFFELLSNASLILGSITSGFGCSDLPYGYYADEANNCAIFHVCLPYIDFGQIITR
;
A
#
# COMPACT_ATOMS: atom_id res chain seq x y z
N MET A 1 44.02 42.27 25.75
CA MET A 1 42.99 42.41 26.79
C MET A 1 41.63 42.35 26.12
N HIS A 2 40.82 41.36 26.53
CA HIS A 2 39.36 41.20 26.34
C HIS A 2 38.66 41.87 25.16
N PHE A 3 37.97 41.08 24.34
CA PHE A 3 36.51 41.00 24.46
C PHE A 3 36.00 39.70 23.83
N LEU A 4 35.49 38.82 24.68
CA LEU A 4 34.78 37.59 24.35
C LEU A 4 33.49 37.95 23.60
N SER A 5 33.24 37.31 22.46
CA SER A 5 31.90 37.20 21.89
C SER A 5 31.03 36.32 22.80
N PRO A 6 29.80 36.74 23.15
CA PRO A 6 28.94 35.93 23.99
C PRO A 6 28.40 34.75 23.17
N LEU A 7 28.54 33.56 23.75
CA LEU A 7 27.75 32.38 23.38
C LEU A 7 26.28 32.77 23.20
N ILE A 8 25.75 32.51 22.01
CA ILE A 8 24.32 32.58 21.72
C ILE A 8 23.65 31.54 22.64
N SER A 9 22.97 32.05 23.65
CA SER A 9 22.29 31.28 24.68
C SER A 9 21.12 30.49 24.07
N PHE A 10 21.36 29.21 23.76
CA PHE A 10 20.39 28.26 23.20
C PHE A 10 19.16 27.99 24.09
N THR A 11 19.12 28.53 25.31
CA THR A 11 18.02 28.36 26.27
C THR A 11 16.82 29.27 26.01
N SER A 12 16.95 30.36 25.23
CA SER A 12 15.85 31.32 25.01
C SER A 12 14.94 30.98 23.81
N LEU A 13 15.35 30.07 22.92
CA LEU A 13 14.56 29.69 21.74
C LEU A 13 13.38 28.74 22.03
N ARG A 14 13.13 28.44 23.32
CA ARG A 14 12.05 27.53 23.80
C ARG A 14 10.73 28.25 24.13
N LEU A 15 10.59 29.54 23.83
CA LEU A 15 9.44 30.36 24.27
C LEU A 15 8.53 30.90 23.15
N LEU A 16 8.82 30.59 21.88
CA LEU A 16 7.91 30.96 20.78
C LEU A 16 6.99 29.78 20.46
N PRO A 17 5.66 29.88 20.72
CA PRO A 17 4.71 28.79 20.47
C PRO A 17 4.73 28.36 18.99
N SER A 18 5.02 29.29 18.08
CA SER A 18 5.18 29.02 16.64
C SER A 18 6.34 28.07 16.33
N PHE A 19 7.46 28.16 17.05
CA PHE A 19 8.62 27.30 16.81
C PHE A 19 8.38 25.88 17.30
N THR A 20 7.71 25.71 18.45
CA THR A 20 7.31 24.38 18.94
C THR A 20 6.27 23.73 18.02
N PHE A 21 5.28 24.47 17.50
CA PHE A 21 4.34 23.96 16.50
C PHE A 21 5.05 23.48 15.23
N TYR A 22 6.03 24.24 14.73
CA TYR A 22 6.79 23.85 13.54
C TYR A 22 7.61 22.57 13.75
N ILE A 23 8.25 22.41 14.91
CA ILE A 23 9.02 21.21 15.24
C ILE A 23 8.11 19.98 15.40
N ILE A 24 6.94 20.13 16.02
CA ILE A 24 5.94 19.07 16.16
C ILE A 24 5.43 18.65 14.78
N PHE A 25 5.13 19.62 13.91
CA PHE A 25 4.67 19.36 12.54
C PHE A 25 5.73 18.62 11.72
N LEU A 26 7.00 19.01 11.83
CA LEU A 26 8.11 18.30 11.16
C LEU A 26 8.26 16.86 11.65
N HIS A 27 8.16 16.63 12.97
CA HIS A 27 8.20 15.27 13.51
C HIS A 27 7.02 14.43 13.03
N PHE A 28 5.83 15.02 12.96
CA PHE A 28 4.65 14.34 12.44
C PHE A 28 4.84 13.91 10.98
N ILE A 29 5.33 14.81 10.12
CA ILE A 29 5.65 14.48 8.72
C ILE A 29 6.69 13.36 8.64
N LEU A 30 7.76 13.43 9.45
CA LEU A 30 8.80 12.41 9.47
C LEU A 30 8.23 11.03 9.87
N LEU A 31 7.39 10.98 10.91
CA LEU A 31 6.77 9.74 11.38
C LEU A 31 5.83 9.13 10.35
N VAL A 32 4.99 9.94 9.68
CA VAL A 32 4.11 9.48 8.61
C VAL A 32 4.92 8.97 7.41
N GLY A 33 5.99 9.69 7.04
CA GLY A 33 6.90 9.28 5.97
C GLY A 33 7.54 7.92 6.25
N VAL A 34 8.10 7.72 7.45
CA VAL A 34 8.67 6.42 7.87
C VAL A 34 7.60 5.32 7.87
N ALA A 35 6.39 5.62 8.38
CA ALA A 35 5.29 4.66 8.41
C ALA A 35 4.88 4.17 7.00
N SER A 36 4.89 5.06 6.00
CA SER A 36 4.55 4.73 4.61
C SER A 36 5.59 3.84 3.91
N CYS A 37 6.82 3.80 4.41
CA CYS A 37 7.89 2.97 3.88
C CYS A 37 7.89 1.54 4.44
N LEU A 38 6.96 1.17 5.34
CA LEU A 38 6.92 -0.18 5.89
C LEU A 38 6.55 -1.20 4.80
N PRO A 39 7.44 -2.13 4.44
CA PRO A 39 7.21 -3.11 3.37
C PRO A 39 6.14 -4.17 3.71
N GLY A 40 5.60 -4.15 4.94
CA GLY A 40 4.63 -5.12 5.45
C GLY A 40 3.17 -4.84 5.09
N LEU A 41 2.83 -3.67 4.53
CA LEU A 41 1.47 -3.33 4.11
C LEU A 41 1.16 -3.76 2.67
N ARG A 42 1.96 -4.65 2.08
CA ARG A 42 1.65 -5.24 0.78
C ARG A 42 0.45 -6.18 0.96
N ARG A 43 -0.74 -5.58 0.94
CA ARG A 43 -2.03 -6.28 1.05
C ARG A 43 -2.07 -7.28 -0.10
N ARG A 44 -2.12 -8.58 0.25
CA ARG A 44 -2.34 -9.65 -0.72
C ARG A 44 -3.64 -9.29 -1.45
N ARG A 45 -3.50 -8.97 -2.73
CA ARG A 45 -4.62 -8.53 -3.57
C ARG A 45 -5.26 -9.78 -4.14
N ASP A 46 -5.89 -10.53 -3.25
CA ASP A 46 -6.72 -11.65 -3.65
C ASP A 46 -8.06 -11.09 -4.10
N SER A 47 -8.51 -11.51 -5.28
CA SER A 47 -9.85 -11.22 -5.76
C SER A 47 -10.84 -11.95 -4.86
N SER A 48 -11.42 -11.23 -3.90
CA SER A 48 -12.55 -11.72 -3.10
C SER A 48 -13.85 -11.46 -3.88
N PRO A 49 -14.93 -12.24 -3.67
CA PRO A 49 -16.24 -11.94 -4.25
C PRO A 49 -16.68 -10.47 -4.06
N ASP A 50 -16.28 -9.85 -2.95
CA ASP A 50 -16.60 -8.46 -2.62
C ASP A 50 -15.56 -7.43 -3.12
N PHE A 51 -14.38 -7.90 -3.56
CA PHE A 51 -13.24 -7.06 -3.97
C PHE A 51 -12.65 -7.53 -5.30
N PHE A 52 -13.46 -7.46 -6.35
CA PHE A 52 -12.97 -7.48 -7.71
C PHE A 52 -12.44 -6.09 -8.09
N GLU A 53 -11.19 -5.99 -8.56
CA GLU A 53 -10.66 -4.74 -9.16
C GLU A 53 -11.21 -4.55 -10.58
N LEU A 54 -12.53 -4.54 -10.69
CA LEU A 54 -13.26 -4.19 -11.90
C LEU A 54 -13.60 -2.70 -11.87
N LEU A 55 -13.91 -2.15 -13.04
CA LEU A 55 -14.46 -0.79 -13.12
C LEU A 55 -15.75 -0.71 -12.29
N SER A 56 -15.99 0.43 -11.66
CA SER A 56 -17.24 0.67 -10.94
C SER A 56 -18.44 0.42 -11.87
N ASN A 57 -19.39 -0.39 -11.40
CA ASN A 57 -20.56 -0.85 -12.17
C ASN A 57 -20.28 -1.81 -13.34
N ALA A 58 -19.21 -2.60 -13.32
CA ALA A 58 -19.01 -3.68 -14.31
C ALA A 58 -20.23 -4.62 -14.43
N SER A 59 -20.95 -4.85 -13.35
CA SER A 59 -22.20 -5.63 -13.31
C SER A 59 -23.32 -5.04 -14.17
N LEU A 60 -23.28 -3.75 -14.53
CA LEU A 60 -24.26 -3.13 -15.41
C LEU A 60 -24.12 -3.61 -16.87
N ILE A 61 -22.90 -3.96 -17.27
CA ILE A 61 -22.58 -4.44 -18.62
C ILE A 61 -22.61 -5.98 -18.66
N LEU A 62 -22.08 -6.63 -17.63
CA LEU A 62 -21.97 -8.09 -17.56
C LEU A 62 -23.19 -8.79 -16.94
N GLY A 63 -24.05 -8.05 -16.22
CA GLY A 63 -25.14 -8.63 -15.45
C GLY A 63 -24.65 -9.27 -14.14
N SER A 64 -25.12 -10.49 -13.84
CA SER A 64 -24.69 -11.21 -12.65
C SER A 64 -23.27 -11.76 -12.83
N ILE A 65 -22.31 -11.22 -12.09
CA ILE A 65 -20.93 -11.72 -12.10
C ILE A 65 -20.82 -12.93 -11.18
N THR A 66 -20.34 -14.04 -11.70
CA THR A 66 -20.11 -15.26 -10.93
C THR A 66 -18.72 -15.21 -10.29
N SER A 67 -18.63 -15.32 -8.97
CA SER A 67 -17.35 -15.44 -8.26
C SER A 67 -17.04 -16.91 -7.97
N GLY A 68 -16.19 -17.53 -8.78
CA GLY A 68 -15.79 -18.93 -8.59
C GLY A 68 -14.43 -19.29 -9.17
N PHE A 69 -13.81 -18.39 -9.93
CA PHE A 69 -12.49 -18.61 -10.50
C PHE A 69 -11.41 -18.66 -9.41
N GLY A 70 -10.58 -19.69 -9.44
CA GLY A 70 -9.48 -19.89 -8.48
C GLY A 70 -8.19 -20.33 -9.18
N CYS A 71 -7.06 -19.89 -8.65
CA CYS A 71 -5.72 -20.18 -9.20
C CYS A 71 -5.05 -21.44 -8.60
N SER A 72 -5.79 -22.29 -7.89
CA SER A 72 -5.20 -23.40 -7.11
C SER A 72 -4.43 -24.42 -7.94
N ASP A 73 -4.90 -24.71 -9.16
CA ASP A 73 -4.31 -25.73 -10.06
C ASP A 73 -3.80 -25.10 -11.36
N LEU A 74 -3.61 -23.78 -11.38
CA LEU A 74 -3.21 -23.04 -12.56
C LEU A 74 -1.80 -22.47 -12.35
N PRO A 75 -0.89 -22.66 -13.32
CA PRO A 75 0.42 -22.02 -13.24
C PRO A 75 0.31 -20.49 -13.30
N TYR A 76 1.43 -19.81 -13.07
CA TYR A 76 1.49 -18.37 -13.25
C TYR A 76 1.04 -17.96 -14.66
N GLY A 77 0.05 -17.06 -14.77
CA GLY A 77 -0.50 -16.67 -16.07
C GLY A 77 -1.75 -15.80 -16.02
N TYR A 78 -2.27 -15.50 -17.23
CA TYR A 78 -3.52 -14.79 -17.46
C TYR A 78 -4.58 -15.78 -17.94
N TYR A 79 -5.75 -15.76 -17.29
CA TYR A 79 -6.81 -16.72 -17.54
C TYR A 79 -8.14 -15.99 -17.77
N ALA A 80 -8.85 -16.40 -18.81
CA ALA A 80 -10.20 -15.92 -19.06
C ALA A 80 -11.19 -16.72 -18.21
N ASP A 81 -12.11 -16.03 -17.55
CA ASP A 81 -13.15 -16.68 -16.77
C ASP A 81 -14.32 -17.11 -17.67
N GLU A 82 -14.40 -18.42 -17.93
CA GLU A 82 -15.44 -19.03 -18.74
C GLU A 82 -16.85 -18.87 -18.11
N ALA A 83 -16.94 -18.84 -16.78
CA ALA A 83 -18.21 -18.64 -16.08
C ALA A 83 -18.79 -17.23 -16.29
N ASN A 84 -17.94 -16.28 -16.69
CA ASN A 84 -18.31 -14.91 -17.02
C ASN A 84 -18.13 -14.61 -18.53
N ASN A 85 -18.34 -15.62 -19.37
CA ASN A 85 -18.38 -15.49 -20.83
C ASN A 85 -17.06 -14.94 -21.43
N CYS A 86 -15.93 -15.24 -20.78
CA CYS A 86 -14.58 -14.74 -21.11
C CYS A 86 -14.44 -13.21 -21.09
N ALA A 87 -15.36 -12.49 -20.45
CA ALA A 87 -15.32 -11.04 -20.33
C ALA A 87 -14.52 -10.54 -19.12
N ILE A 88 -14.16 -11.45 -18.20
CA ILE A 88 -13.31 -11.18 -17.03
C ILE A 88 -12.02 -11.98 -17.15
N PHE A 89 -10.90 -11.33 -16.80
CA PHE A 89 -9.57 -11.92 -16.83
C PHE A 89 -8.95 -11.91 -15.43
N HIS A 90 -8.36 -13.03 -15.06
CA HIS A 90 -7.66 -13.22 -13.79
C HIS A 90 -6.18 -13.40 -14.02
N VAL A 91 -5.38 -12.88 -13.09
CA VAL A 91 -3.92 -13.07 -13.09
C VAL A 91 -3.58 -13.99 -11.92
N CYS A 92 -3.12 -15.19 -12.23
CA CYS A 92 -2.58 -16.09 -11.22
C CYS A 92 -1.12 -15.70 -10.97
N LEU A 93 -0.85 -15.12 -9.80
CA LEU A 93 0.48 -14.70 -9.37
C LEU A 93 1.23 -15.89 -8.76
N PRO A 94 2.58 -15.92 -8.86
CA PRO A 94 3.34 -16.96 -8.19
C PRO A 94 3.26 -16.72 -6.68
N TYR A 95 3.06 -17.78 -5.91
CA TYR A 95 3.12 -17.68 -4.46
C TYR A 95 4.42 -18.27 -3.95
N ILE A 96 4.96 -17.66 -2.90
CA ILE A 96 6.20 -18.12 -2.27
C ILE A 96 5.78 -19.06 -1.13
N ASP A 97 6.16 -20.32 -1.23
CA ASP A 97 6.00 -21.30 -0.16
C ASP A 97 7.37 -21.69 0.38
N PHE A 98 7.60 -21.50 1.69
CA PHE A 98 8.87 -21.84 2.36
C PHE A 98 10.15 -21.34 1.65
N GLY A 99 10.10 -20.17 1.00
CA GLY A 99 11.25 -19.58 0.30
C GLY A 99 11.49 -20.11 -1.11
N GLN A 100 10.62 -20.97 -1.64
CA GLN A 100 10.57 -21.33 -3.05
C GLN A 100 9.43 -20.58 -3.77
N ILE A 101 9.71 -20.11 -4.99
CA ILE A 101 8.70 -19.51 -5.86
C ILE A 101 7.97 -20.67 -6.57
N ILE A 102 6.71 -20.89 -6.22
CA ILE A 102 5.86 -21.90 -6.86
C ILE A 102 5.15 -21.21 -8.03
N THR A 103 5.46 -21.64 -9.26
CA THR A 103 4.82 -21.17 -10.50
C THR A 103 3.91 -22.23 -11.13
N ARG A 104 3.77 -23.39 -10.48
CA ARG A 104 3.01 -24.56 -10.93
C ARG A 104 2.66 -25.46 -9.75
#